data_AF-A0A9P6S1L4-F1
#
_entry.id   AF-A0A9P6S1L4-F1
#
_cell.length_a   1.000
_cell.length_b   1.000
_cell.length_c   1.000
_cell.angle_alpha   90.00
_cell.angle_beta   90.00
_cell.angle_gamma   90.00
#
_symmetry.space_group_name_H-M   'P 1'
#
loop_
_entity.id
_entity.type
_entity.pdbx_description
1 polymer ?
#
loop_
_entity_poly.entity_id
_entity_poly.type
_entity_poly.pdbx_seq_one_letter_code
_entity_poly.pdbx_strand_id
1 'polypeptide(L)'
;MCQGCVPEYFEFKQSPAPLPPNWLNSRFLTQEKKKDAGTEAFEYRIAKNAPCPVIDAHVHVFPQKLMDAVWTFFDNFYWPVRYKNNYLNNRADFLLDQGVRHVVLLVYAHKNGIARDLNKFLAHTVNSMNERYASLPPPPESASLFPKGHKIRVASGLATVMPGEPGAREILAEAFTTLGLSGIKMHSHVQCVAANHPSMDEVYETCIQYDKPVLIHAGKEPNSKAYKVDAGKICDFSIVEDVLRRYPDLRICVPHL
;
A
#
# COMPACT_ATOMS: atom_id res chain seq x y z
N MET A 1 1.66 4.54 -3.86
CA MET A 1 2.20 4.69 -5.24
C MET A 1 1.10 4.93 -6.28
N CYS A 2 0.83 6.20 -6.57
CA CYS A 2 -0.08 6.68 -7.62
C CYS A 2 0.39 8.10 -7.98
N GLN A 3 1.64 8.23 -8.45
CA GLN A 3 2.18 9.49 -8.91
C GLN A 3 1.96 9.59 -10.43
N GLY A 4 0.79 10.07 -10.82
CA GLY A 4 0.57 10.69 -12.13
C GLY A 4 0.42 12.19 -11.95
N CYS A 5 0.54 12.96 -13.04
CA CYS A 5 -0.04 14.31 -13.02
C CYS A 5 -1.52 14.15 -12.75
N VAL A 6 -1.98 14.83 -11.70
CA VAL A 6 -3.40 15.06 -11.44
C VAL A 6 -3.89 15.84 -12.66
N PRO A 7 -4.77 15.27 -13.50
CA PRO A 7 -5.28 15.99 -14.67
C PRO A 7 -5.93 17.31 -14.24
N GLU A 8 -5.95 18.34 -15.09
CA GLU A 8 -6.56 19.64 -14.75
C GLU A 8 -8.02 19.54 -14.29
N TYR A 9 -8.74 18.49 -14.68
CA TYR A 9 -10.13 18.23 -14.26
C TYR A 9 -10.26 17.53 -12.91
N PHE A 10 -9.17 17.13 -12.27
CA PHE A 10 -9.15 16.46 -10.98
C PHE A 10 -8.81 17.49 -9.91
N GLU A 11 -9.82 18.27 -9.51
CA GLU A 11 -9.69 19.20 -8.39
C GLU A 11 -9.74 18.41 -7.08
N PHE A 12 -8.65 18.45 -6.31
CA PHE A 12 -8.72 18.06 -4.91
C PHE A 12 -9.74 18.97 -4.21
N LYS A 13 -10.83 18.40 -3.67
CA LYS A 13 -11.82 19.16 -2.89
C LYS A 13 -11.19 19.93 -1.72
N GLN A 14 -10.08 19.42 -1.19
CA GLN A 14 -9.14 20.10 -0.31
C GLN A 14 -7.72 19.72 -0.69
N SER A 15 -6.83 20.68 -0.89
CA SER A 15 -5.41 20.39 -1.05
C SER A 15 -4.90 19.57 0.15
N PRO A 16 -4.01 18.58 -0.06
CA PRO A 16 -3.40 17.89 1.06
C PRO A 16 -2.76 18.90 2.00
N ALA A 17 -2.76 18.59 3.31
CA ALA A 17 -2.16 19.46 4.31
C ALA A 17 -0.74 19.86 3.85
N PRO A 18 -0.37 21.15 3.93
CA PRO A 18 0.97 21.57 3.56
C PRO A 18 1.97 20.77 4.38
N LEU A 19 3.03 20.31 3.73
CA LEU A 19 4.13 19.68 4.45
C LEU A 19 4.59 20.61 5.59
N PRO A 20 5.10 20.05 6.71
CA PRO A 20 5.55 20.88 7.83
C PRO A 20 6.44 22.02 7.33
N PRO A 21 6.30 23.24 7.86
CA PRO A 21 7.12 24.38 7.45
C PRO A 21 8.59 23.96 7.43
N ASN A 22 9.30 24.28 6.34
CA ASN A 22 10.70 23.90 6.09
C ASN A 22 10.95 22.42 5.74
N TRP A 23 9.98 21.68 5.19
CA TRP A 23 10.22 20.39 4.54
C TRP A 23 10.43 20.50 3.03
N LEU A 24 9.51 21.14 2.31
CA LEU A 24 9.68 21.44 0.88
C LEU A 24 10.86 22.39 0.68
N ASN A 25 11.79 22.01 -0.21
CA ASN A 25 13.06 22.72 -0.45
C ASN A 25 13.97 22.81 0.78
N SER A 26 13.77 21.91 1.75
CA SER A 26 14.71 21.72 2.84
C SER A 26 15.91 20.88 2.40
N ARG A 27 16.94 20.82 3.24
CA ARG A 27 18.06 19.89 3.04
C ARG A 27 17.64 18.40 3.06
N PHE A 28 16.39 18.08 3.43
CA PHE A 28 15.91 16.72 3.65
C PHE A 28 14.89 16.23 2.60
N LEU A 29 14.28 17.13 1.84
CA LEU A 29 13.34 16.79 0.77
C LEU A 29 13.55 17.76 -0.39
N THR A 30 14.09 17.25 -1.49
CA THR A 30 14.28 18.01 -2.73
C THR A 30 13.15 17.70 -3.70
N GLN A 31 12.60 18.76 -4.28
CA GLN A 31 11.62 18.67 -5.36
C GLN A 31 12.34 18.91 -6.68
N GLU A 32 12.26 17.94 -7.57
CA GLU A 32 12.84 18.03 -8.91
C GLU A 32 11.71 18.08 -9.93
N LYS A 33 11.68 19.15 -10.72
CA LYS A 33 10.72 19.26 -11.82
C LYS A 33 11.16 18.32 -12.94
N LYS A 34 10.30 17.37 -13.30
CA LYS A 34 10.53 16.43 -14.38
C LYS A 34 9.54 16.67 -15.50
N LYS A 35 10.08 16.97 -16.68
CA LYS A 35 9.30 17.10 -17.90
C LYS A 35 9.26 15.75 -18.58
N ASP A 36 8.08 15.15 -18.63
CA ASP A 36 7.80 14.01 -19.51
C ASP A 36 6.96 14.50 -20.70
N ALA A 37 6.88 13.68 -21.76
CA ALA A 37 6.09 14.01 -22.94
C ALA A 37 4.62 14.29 -22.55
N GLY A 38 4.21 15.56 -22.64
CA GLY A 38 2.84 16.00 -22.39
C GLY A 38 2.44 16.22 -20.92
N THR A 39 3.36 16.09 -19.95
CA THR A 39 3.05 16.34 -18.53
C THR A 39 4.21 17.03 -17.79
N GLU A 40 3.89 18.05 -16.98
CA GLU A 40 4.83 18.61 -16.00
C GLU A 40 4.59 17.95 -14.65
N ALA A 41 5.55 17.14 -14.20
CA ALA A 41 5.45 16.44 -12.93
C ALA A 41 6.59 16.85 -11.99
N PHE A 42 6.39 16.58 -10.70
CA PHE A 42 7.40 16.76 -9.68
C PHE A 42 7.79 15.39 -9.12
N GLU A 43 9.09 15.11 -9.10
CA GLU A 43 9.65 13.99 -8.34
C GLU A 43 10.21 14.52 -7.02
N TYR A 44 10.06 13.72 -5.97
CA TYR A 44 10.52 14.08 -4.64
C TYR A 44 11.58 13.07 -4.21
N ARG A 45 12.72 13.59 -3.78
CA ARG A 45 13.81 12.79 -3.23
C ARG A 45 14.01 13.14 -1.77
N ILE A 46 13.97 12.12 -0.93
CA ILE A 46 14.23 12.23 0.50
C ILE A 46 15.74 12.07 0.69
N ALA A 47 16.35 13.02 1.39
CA ALA A 47 17.77 12.94 1.69
C ALA A 47 18.03 11.77 2.66
N LYS A 48 19.12 11.04 2.43
CA LYS A 48 19.47 9.86 3.25
C LYS A 48 19.77 10.22 4.72
N ASN A 49 20.07 11.49 4.99
CA ASN A 49 20.29 12.08 6.31
C ASN A 49 19.04 12.73 6.91
N ALA A 50 17.84 12.43 6.39
CA ALA A 50 16.59 12.87 7.01
C ALA A 50 16.57 12.49 8.51
N PRO A 51 16.07 13.37 9.39
CA PRO A 51 16.15 13.18 10.85
C PRO A 51 15.31 11.99 11.34
N CYS A 52 14.39 11.51 10.51
CA CYS A 52 13.61 10.31 10.75
C CYS A 52 13.50 9.47 9.47
N PRO A 53 13.36 8.14 9.59
CA PRO A 53 13.10 7.29 8.44
C PRO A 53 11.71 7.56 7.87
N VAL A 54 11.62 7.69 6.54
CA VAL A 54 10.34 7.75 5.84
C VAL A 54 9.90 6.35 5.43
N ILE A 55 8.63 6.03 5.69
CA ILE A 55 8.01 4.76 5.33
C ILE A 55 6.89 5.04 4.31
N ASP A 56 6.94 4.41 3.14
CA ASP A 56 5.79 4.38 2.24
C ASP A 56 4.91 3.19 2.61
N ALA A 57 3.81 3.47 3.32
CA ALA A 57 2.90 2.45 3.83
C ALA A 57 1.87 1.96 2.80
N HIS A 58 1.90 2.45 1.55
CA HIS A 58 0.85 2.17 0.56
C HIS A 58 1.43 1.88 -0.84
N VAL A 59 2.14 0.76 -0.96
CA VAL A 59 2.80 0.35 -2.21
C VAL A 59 2.14 -0.89 -2.80
N HIS A 60 1.49 -0.75 -3.95
CA HIS A 60 0.88 -1.88 -4.66
C HIS A 60 1.88 -2.64 -5.51
N VAL A 61 1.91 -3.97 -5.36
CA VAL A 61 2.69 -4.90 -6.18
C VAL A 61 1.83 -6.12 -6.54
N PHE A 62 1.94 -6.60 -7.78
CA PHE A 62 1.23 -7.75 -8.30
C PHE A 62 2.12 -8.62 -9.22
N PRO A 63 1.79 -9.90 -9.44
CA PRO A 63 2.34 -10.68 -10.54
C PRO A 63 2.16 -9.95 -11.87
N GLN A 64 3.11 -10.09 -12.80
CA GLN A 64 3.21 -9.22 -13.97
C GLN A 64 1.90 -9.10 -14.77
N LYS A 65 1.28 -10.23 -15.11
CA LYS A 65 0.01 -10.26 -15.86
C LYS A 65 -1.12 -9.48 -15.18
N LEU A 66 -1.18 -9.53 -13.85
CA LEU A 66 -2.19 -8.79 -13.09
C LEU A 66 -1.80 -7.30 -12.99
N MET A 67 -0.51 -6.99 -12.85
CA MET A 67 -0.03 -5.61 -12.89
C MET A 67 -0.32 -4.95 -14.25
N ASP A 68 -0.12 -5.67 -15.35
CA ASP A 68 -0.43 -5.18 -16.71
C ASP A 68 -1.92 -4.84 -16.84
N ALA A 69 -2.80 -5.71 -16.34
CA ALA A 69 -4.24 -5.45 -16.32
C ALA A 69 -4.61 -4.23 -15.46
N VAL A 70 -3.95 -4.05 -14.31
CA VAL A 70 -4.11 -2.85 -13.47
C VAL A 70 -3.63 -1.61 -14.24
N TRP A 71 -2.48 -1.65 -14.90
CA TRP A 71 -1.99 -0.53 -15.69
C TRP A 71 -2.92 -0.16 -16.84
N THR A 72 -3.44 -1.14 -17.58
CA THR A 72 -4.46 -0.90 -18.61
C THR A 72 -5.70 -0.22 -18.03
N PHE A 73 -6.15 -0.63 -16.84
CA PHE A 73 -7.27 0.04 -16.17
C PHE A 73 -6.95 1.50 -15.85
N PHE A 74 -5.76 1.80 -15.33
CA PHE A 74 -5.33 3.18 -15.04
C PHE A 74 -5.19 4.02 -16.30
N ASP A 75 -4.62 3.46 -17.38
CA ASP A 75 -4.49 4.17 -18.66
C ASP A 75 -5.87 4.52 -19.26
N ASN A 76 -6.87 3.66 -19.06
CA ASN A 76 -8.22 3.85 -19.62
C ASN A 76 -9.12 4.75 -18.76
N PHE A 77 -8.95 4.76 -17.44
CA PHE A 77 -9.92 5.35 -16.52
C PHE A 77 -9.34 6.38 -15.53
N TYR A 78 -8.02 6.51 -15.45
CA TYR A 78 -7.34 7.43 -14.53
C TYR A 78 -6.21 8.19 -15.26
N TRP A 79 -4.97 8.02 -14.80
CA TRP A 79 -3.77 8.67 -15.34
C TRP A 79 -2.74 7.63 -15.78
N PRO A 80 -1.89 7.98 -16.76
CA PRO A 80 -0.78 7.14 -17.18
C PRO A 80 0.16 6.82 -16.01
N VAL A 81 0.46 5.53 -15.81
CA VAL A 81 1.40 5.09 -14.76
C VAL A 81 2.84 5.31 -15.24
N ARG A 82 3.60 6.15 -14.54
CA ARG A 82 4.95 6.58 -14.97
C ARG A 82 6.07 5.56 -14.74
N TYR A 83 5.89 4.63 -13.80
CA TYR A 83 6.95 3.71 -13.36
C TYR A 83 6.86 2.30 -13.96
N LYS A 84 6.14 2.10 -15.07
CA LYS A 84 5.98 0.78 -15.71
C LYS A 84 7.32 0.10 -16.02
N ASN A 85 8.29 0.88 -16.54
CA ASN A 85 9.62 0.39 -16.87
C ASN A 85 10.47 0.06 -15.62
N ASN A 86 10.29 0.79 -14.52
CA ASN A 86 11.01 0.54 -13.26
C ASN A 86 10.44 -0.69 -12.53
N TYR A 87 9.14 -0.92 -12.65
CA TYR A 87 8.46 -2.03 -11.99
C TYR A 87 8.96 -3.40 -12.50
N LEU A 88 9.25 -3.52 -13.80
CA LEU A 88 9.73 -4.75 -14.42
C LEU A 88 11.10 -5.20 -13.89
N ASN A 89 12.01 -4.26 -13.66
CA ASN A 89 13.38 -4.57 -13.24
C ASN A 89 13.50 -4.66 -11.72
N ASN A 90 12.83 -3.73 -11.02
CA ASN A 90 13.11 -3.41 -9.64
C ASN A 90 11.86 -3.40 -8.75
N ARG A 91 10.65 -3.70 -9.26
CA ARG A 91 9.36 -3.65 -8.52
C ARG A 91 9.16 -2.35 -7.71
N ALA A 92 9.51 -2.36 -6.43
CA ALA A 92 9.41 -1.25 -5.49
C ALA A 92 10.77 -0.72 -5.01
N ASP A 93 11.88 -1.33 -5.40
CA ASP A 93 13.25 -0.98 -4.99
C ASP A 93 13.59 0.49 -5.36
N PHE A 94 12.99 1.03 -6.42
CA PHE A 94 13.19 2.44 -6.80
C PHE A 94 12.80 3.43 -5.69
N LEU A 95 11.84 3.08 -4.81
CA LEU A 95 11.47 3.93 -3.68
C LEU A 95 12.63 4.06 -2.68
N LEU A 96 13.40 2.98 -2.52
CA LEU A 96 14.59 2.99 -1.68
C LEU A 96 15.66 3.93 -2.27
N ASP A 97 15.78 3.98 -3.59
CA ASP A 97 16.66 4.94 -4.30
C ASP A 97 16.20 6.39 -4.16
N GLN A 98 14.91 6.63 -3.89
CA GLN A 98 14.35 7.96 -3.57
C GLN A 98 14.47 8.32 -2.09
N GLY A 99 15.10 7.50 -1.26
CA GLY A 99 15.33 7.76 0.16
C GLY A 99 14.23 7.26 1.09
N VAL A 100 13.22 6.55 0.58
CA VAL A 100 12.28 5.79 1.42
C VAL A 100 13.08 4.69 2.13
N ARG A 101 12.87 4.54 3.44
CA ARG A 101 13.64 3.60 4.28
C ARG A 101 12.95 2.26 4.44
N HIS A 102 11.62 2.24 4.33
CA HIS A 102 10.82 1.02 4.40
C HIS A 102 9.58 1.16 3.52
N VAL A 103 9.21 0.08 2.83
CA VAL A 103 7.98 0.02 2.03
C VAL A 103 7.04 -1.04 2.57
N VAL A 104 5.75 -0.73 2.64
CA VAL A 104 4.70 -1.70 2.94
C VAL A 104 4.03 -2.09 1.63
N LEU A 105 4.30 -3.32 1.21
CA LEU A 105 3.84 -3.90 -0.04
C LEU A 105 2.44 -4.49 0.11
N LEU A 106 1.59 -4.25 -0.87
CA LEU A 106 0.17 -4.52 -0.82
C LEU A 106 -0.28 -5.27 -2.08
N VAL A 107 -1.00 -6.37 -1.86
CA VAL A 107 -1.82 -7.06 -2.87
C VAL A 107 -3.28 -6.95 -2.48
N TYR A 108 -4.20 -7.19 -3.42
CA TYR A 108 -5.59 -7.47 -3.10
C TYR A 108 -6.16 -8.56 -4.02
N ALA A 109 -6.94 -9.48 -3.46
CA ALA A 109 -7.70 -10.47 -4.22
C ALA A 109 -9.03 -9.86 -4.69
N HIS A 110 -9.23 -9.78 -6.01
CA HIS A 110 -10.46 -9.25 -6.62
C HIS A 110 -11.50 -10.35 -6.93
N LYS A 111 -11.21 -11.60 -6.60
CA LYS A 111 -12.09 -12.77 -6.77
C LYS A 111 -11.61 -13.93 -5.90
N ASN A 112 -12.46 -14.93 -5.70
CA ASN A 112 -12.13 -16.14 -4.95
C ASN A 112 -10.99 -16.93 -5.61
N GLY A 113 -10.18 -17.61 -4.79
CA GLY A 113 -9.22 -18.62 -5.24
C GLY A 113 -7.87 -18.08 -5.73
N ILE A 114 -7.64 -16.76 -5.69
CA ILE A 114 -6.34 -16.17 -6.05
C ILE A 114 -5.54 -15.66 -4.83
N ALA A 115 -6.17 -15.58 -3.66
CA ALA A 115 -5.56 -14.97 -2.47
C ALA A 115 -4.31 -15.69 -1.99
N ARG A 116 -4.34 -17.03 -1.89
CA ARG A 116 -3.19 -17.82 -1.44
C ARG A 116 -1.95 -17.62 -2.32
N ASP A 117 -2.13 -17.62 -3.64
CA ASP A 117 -1.03 -17.41 -4.59
C ASP A 117 -0.51 -15.96 -4.56
N LEU A 118 -1.40 -14.98 -4.39
CA LEU A 118 -0.99 -13.59 -4.19
C LEU A 118 -0.19 -13.40 -2.90
N ASN A 119 -0.57 -14.07 -1.81
CA ASN A 119 0.15 -14.01 -0.54
C ASN A 119 1.54 -14.65 -0.67
N LYS A 120 1.67 -15.79 -1.36
CA LYS A 120 2.96 -16.42 -1.65
C LYS A 120 3.86 -15.52 -2.51
N PHE A 121 3.31 -14.92 -3.56
CA PHE A 121 4.01 -13.96 -4.40
C PHE A 121 4.52 -12.75 -3.59
N LEU A 122 3.66 -12.21 -2.72
CA LEU A 122 4.01 -11.06 -1.88
C LEU A 122 5.12 -11.41 -0.90
N ALA A 123 5.02 -12.55 -0.22
CA ALA A 123 6.03 -13.04 0.72
C ALA A 123 7.39 -13.24 0.04
N HIS A 124 7.40 -13.86 -1.15
CA HIS A 124 8.60 -13.98 -1.96
C HIS A 124 9.20 -12.62 -2.30
N THR A 125 8.38 -11.67 -2.74
CA THR A 125 8.83 -10.31 -3.08
C THR A 125 9.45 -9.60 -1.86
N VAL A 126 8.80 -9.67 -0.70
CA VAL A 126 9.30 -9.11 0.56
C VAL A 126 10.63 -9.73 0.96
N ASN A 127 10.77 -11.05 0.86
CA ASN A 127 12.00 -11.76 1.21
C ASN A 127 13.14 -11.37 0.27
N SER A 128 12.91 -11.39 -1.05
CA SER A 128 13.92 -10.99 -2.03
C SER A 128 14.38 -9.54 -1.84
N MET A 129 13.47 -8.61 -1.53
CA MET A 129 13.86 -7.23 -1.21
C MET A 129 14.68 -7.16 0.09
N ASN A 130 14.25 -7.83 1.16
CA ASN A 130 15.01 -7.80 2.41
C ASN A 130 16.39 -8.47 2.28
N GLU A 131 16.53 -9.55 1.50
CA GLU A 131 17.81 -10.21 1.24
C GLU A 131 18.77 -9.33 0.44
N ARG A 132 18.30 -8.67 -0.63
CA ARG A 132 19.13 -7.76 -1.44
C ARG A 132 19.73 -6.61 -0.62
N TYR A 133 19.00 -6.13 0.38
CA TYR A 133 19.39 -4.97 1.19
C TYR A 133 19.93 -5.37 2.58
N ALA A 134 19.99 -6.66 2.92
CA ALA A 134 20.44 -7.13 4.23
C ALA A 134 21.92 -6.83 4.53
N SER A 135 22.74 -6.70 3.49
CA SER A 135 24.18 -6.42 3.58
C SER A 135 24.51 -4.92 3.56
N LEU A 136 23.52 -4.05 3.29
CA LEU A 136 23.75 -2.61 3.27
C LEU A 136 23.88 -2.09 4.70
N PRO A 137 24.95 -1.33 5.02
CA PRO A 137 25.09 -0.76 6.34
C PRO A 137 23.90 0.19 6.62
N PRO A 138 23.42 0.28 7.88
CA PRO A 138 22.48 1.33 8.23
C PRO A 138 23.12 2.67 7.88
N PRO A 139 22.37 3.65 7.34
CA PRO A 139 22.91 4.98 7.10
C PRO A 139 23.58 5.49 8.38
N PRO A 140 24.82 6.03 8.30
CA PRO A 140 25.67 6.28 9.46
C PRO A 140 24.97 7.08 10.57
N GLU A 141 24.12 8.02 10.17
CA GLU A 141 23.40 8.95 11.05
C GLU A 141 22.19 8.31 11.76
N SER A 142 21.70 7.18 11.26
CA SER A 142 20.60 6.41 11.86
C SER A 142 21.08 5.17 12.62
N ALA A 143 22.38 4.91 12.67
CA ALA A 143 22.95 3.72 13.32
C ALA A 143 22.60 3.62 14.82
N SER A 144 22.38 4.75 15.49
CA SER A 144 21.93 4.80 16.89
C SER A 144 20.45 4.44 17.09
N LEU A 145 19.62 4.55 16.04
CA LEU A 145 18.19 4.19 16.07
C LEU A 145 17.95 2.69 15.85
N PHE A 146 18.97 1.96 15.39
CA PHE A 146 18.89 0.52 15.19
C PHE A 146 19.66 -0.19 16.31
N PRO A 147 18.99 -0.96 17.18
CA PRO A 147 19.67 -1.74 18.21
C PRO A 147 20.67 -2.71 17.56
N LYS A 148 21.88 -2.80 18.13
CA LYS A 148 22.92 -3.74 17.66
C LYS A 148 22.32 -5.15 17.52
N GLY A 149 22.53 -5.78 16.36
CA GLY A 149 22.06 -7.15 16.07
C GLY A 149 20.72 -7.28 15.37
N HIS A 150 19.98 -6.19 15.12
CA HIS A 150 18.75 -6.25 14.32
C HIS A 150 19.07 -6.27 12.82
N LYS A 151 18.53 -7.26 12.09
CA LYS A 151 18.53 -7.25 10.63
C LYS A 151 17.68 -6.09 10.13
N ILE A 152 18.26 -5.25 9.28
CA ILE A 152 17.52 -4.16 8.63
C ILE A 152 16.50 -4.78 7.68
N ARG A 153 15.23 -4.41 7.85
CA ARG A 153 14.16 -4.73 6.88
C ARG A 153 13.81 -3.48 6.11
N VAL A 154 13.81 -3.59 4.79
CA VAL A 154 13.40 -2.52 3.87
C VAL A 154 11.98 -2.73 3.36
N ALA A 155 11.40 -3.91 3.56
CA ALA A 155 10.03 -4.21 3.12
C ALA A 155 9.26 -5.07 4.13
N SER A 156 7.96 -4.79 4.25
CA SER A 156 6.95 -5.63 4.87
C SER A 156 5.81 -5.84 3.87
N GLY A 157 5.03 -6.91 4.02
CA GLY A 157 3.90 -7.20 3.13
C GLY A 157 2.60 -7.38 3.90
N LEU A 158 1.50 -6.84 3.37
CA LEU A 158 0.15 -7.11 3.86
C LEU A 158 -0.56 -8.10 2.95
N ALA A 159 -0.98 -9.21 3.53
CA ALA A 159 -1.71 -10.30 2.89
C ALA A 159 -3.05 -9.82 2.30
N THR A 160 -3.77 -10.72 1.65
CA THR A 160 -5.14 -10.48 1.19
C THR A 160 -5.95 -11.76 1.22
N VAL A 161 -7.27 -11.60 1.29
CA VAL A 161 -8.30 -12.59 0.95
C VAL A 161 -9.46 -11.87 0.27
N MET A 162 -10.27 -12.60 -0.48
CA MET A 162 -11.59 -12.16 -0.90
C MET A 162 -12.58 -12.43 0.25
N PRO A 163 -13.33 -11.42 0.74
CA PRO A 163 -14.25 -11.60 1.86
C PRO A 163 -15.27 -12.71 1.61
N GLY A 164 -15.36 -13.69 2.52
CA GLY A 164 -16.25 -14.84 2.40
C GLY A 164 -15.77 -15.92 1.42
N GLU A 165 -14.51 -15.89 0.97
CA GLU A 165 -13.99 -16.99 0.17
C GLU A 165 -13.77 -18.26 1.01
N PRO A 166 -14.03 -19.46 0.46
CA PRO A 166 -13.79 -20.70 1.19
C PRO A 166 -12.35 -20.81 1.68
N GLY A 167 -12.19 -20.96 2.99
CA GLY A 167 -10.89 -21.13 3.64
C GLY A 167 -10.13 -19.83 3.91
N ALA A 168 -10.80 -18.68 3.95
CA ALA A 168 -10.16 -17.38 4.19
C ALA A 168 -9.35 -17.36 5.50
N ARG A 169 -9.88 -17.93 6.59
CA ARG A 169 -9.18 -18.03 7.88
C ARG A 169 -7.87 -18.81 7.75
N GLU A 170 -7.87 -19.94 7.07
CA GLU A 170 -6.69 -20.78 6.84
C GLU A 170 -5.67 -20.07 5.94
N ILE A 171 -6.14 -19.37 4.90
CA ILE A 171 -5.26 -18.57 4.02
C ILE A 171 -4.57 -17.46 4.81
N LEU A 172 -5.28 -16.77 5.71
CA LEU A 172 -4.70 -15.74 6.56
C LEU A 172 -3.79 -16.30 7.64
N ALA A 173 -4.16 -17.42 8.26
CA ALA A 173 -3.29 -18.12 9.21
C ALA A 173 -1.96 -18.52 8.55
N GLU A 174 -1.98 -19.12 7.36
CA GLU A 174 -0.79 -19.44 6.56
C GLU A 174 0.02 -18.17 6.26
N ALA A 175 -0.65 -17.09 5.86
CA ALA A 175 -0.01 -15.81 5.56
C ALA A 175 0.73 -15.20 6.76
N PHE A 176 0.14 -15.25 7.95
CA PHE A 176 0.69 -14.63 9.15
C PHE A 176 1.77 -15.48 9.82
N THR A 177 1.64 -16.81 9.76
CA THR A 177 2.55 -17.75 10.43
C THR A 177 3.68 -18.20 9.50
N THR A 178 3.33 -18.94 8.45
CA THR A 178 4.30 -19.55 7.52
C THR A 178 4.96 -18.51 6.62
N LEU A 179 4.19 -17.55 6.10
CA LEU A 179 4.71 -16.56 5.15
C LEU A 179 5.25 -15.28 5.81
N GLY A 180 4.98 -15.06 7.10
CA GLY A 180 5.48 -13.91 7.86
C GLY A 180 4.92 -12.55 7.41
N LEU A 181 3.76 -12.52 6.75
CA LEU A 181 3.10 -11.27 6.35
C LEU A 181 2.59 -10.52 7.60
N SER A 182 2.66 -9.19 7.54
CA SER A 182 2.60 -8.31 8.71
C SER A 182 1.22 -7.68 8.96
N GLY A 183 0.22 -8.05 8.17
CA GLY A 183 -1.15 -7.56 8.25
C GLY A 183 -1.93 -7.91 6.98
N ILE A 184 -3.06 -7.27 6.74
CA ILE A 184 -3.89 -7.50 5.55
C ILE A 184 -4.25 -6.20 4.84
N LYS A 185 -4.27 -6.23 3.49
CA LYS A 185 -4.82 -5.19 2.62
C LYS A 185 -6.18 -5.62 2.09
N MET A 186 -7.16 -4.74 2.27
CA MET A 186 -8.52 -4.86 1.76
C MET A 186 -8.90 -3.63 0.92
N HIS A 187 -9.88 -3.78 0.02
CA HIS A 187 -10.31 -2.70 -0.86
C HIS A 187 -11.80 -2.81 -1.22
N SER A 188 -12.64 -1.96 -0.62
CA SER A 188 -14.10 -2.03 -0.75
C SER A 188 -14.59 -1.87 -2.20
N HIS A 189 -14.01 -0.94 -2.98
CA HIS A 189 -14.39 -0.73 -4.39
C HIS A 189 -14.08 -1.95 -5.27
N VAL A 190 -12.86 -2.50 -5.15
CA VAL A 190 -12.41 -3.60 -6.01
C VAL A 190 -13.09 -4.91 -5.63
N GLN A 191 -13.21 -5.16 -4.32
CA GLN A 191 -13.81 -6.39 -3.80
C GLN A 191 -15.33 -6.30 -3.77
N CYS A 192 -15.92 -5.12 -4.01
CA CYS A 192 -17.36 -4.89 -4.04
C CYS A 192 -18.06 -5.26 -2.72
N VAL A 193 -17.37 -5.05 -1.59
CA VAL A 193 -17.82 -5.43 -0.25
C VAL A 193 -17.63 -4.22 0.68
N ALA A 194 -18.70 -3.82 1.37
CA ALA A 194 -18.62 -2.78 2.40
C ALA A 194 -17.82 -3.28 3.60
N ALA A 195 -17.10 -2.39 4.30
CA ALA A 195 -16.24 -2.81 5.41
C ALA A 195 -17.01 -3.48 6.55
N ASN A 196 -18.28 -3.14 6.77
CA ASN A 196 -19.11 -3.77 7.80
C ASN A 196 -19.90 -5.00 7.32
N HIS A 197 -19.73 -5.43 6.08
CA HIS A 197 -20.46 -6.59 5.56
C HIS A 197 -20.09 -7.87 6.33
N PRO A 198 -21.05 -8.78 6.63
CA PRO A 198 -20.77 -9.98 7.43
C PRO A 198 -19.65 -10.88 6.89
N SER A 199 -19.41 -10.89 5.58
CA SER A 199 -18.29 -11.64 4.99
C SER A 199 -16.89 -11.13 5.38
N MET A 200 -16.80 -9.98 6.04
CA MET A 200 -15.57 -9.44 6.61
C MET A 200 -15.32 -9.94 8.04
N ASP A 201 -16.32 -10.48 8.73
CA ASP A 201 -16.23 -10.81 10.15
C ASP A 201 -15.09 -11.80 10.43
N GLU A 202 -14.99 -12.87 9.62
CA GLU A 202 -13.89 -13.84 9.73
C GLU A 202 -12.50 -13.23 9.51
N VAL A 203 -12.40 -12.19 8.68
CA VAL A 203 -11.15 -11.47 8.41
C VAL A 203 -10.73 -10.70 9.66
N TYR A 204 -11.67 -9.99 10.29
CA TYR A 204 -11.41 -9.20 11.48
C TYR A 204 -11.08 -10.07 12.69
N GLU A 205 -11.85 -11.12 12.93
CA GLU A 205 -11.59 -12.10 14.00
C GLU A 205 -10.20 -12.71 13.84
N THR A 206 -9.81 -13.11 12.62
CA THR A 206 -8.49 -13.67 12.36
C THR A 206 -7.40 -12.63 12.58
N CYS A 207 -7.60 -11.39 12.15
CA CYS A 207 -6.64 -10.30 12.39
C CYS A 207 -6.44 -10.03 13.88
N ILE A 208 -7.51 -10.02 14.68
CA ILE A 208 -7.43 -9.87 16.15
C ILE A 208 -6.68 -11.05 16.77
N GLN A 209 -7.04 -12.28 16.39
CA GLN A 209 -6.41 -13.51 16.91
C GLN A 209 -4.89 -13.51 16.73
N TYR A 210 -4.40 -13.00 15.60
CA TYR A 210 -2.96 -12.98 15.26
C TYR A 210 -2.27 -11.63 15.54
N ASP A 211 -2.98 -10.68 16.17
CA ASP A 211 -2.55 -9.29 16.38
C ASP A 211 -1.98 -8.64 15.10
N LYS A 212 -2.81 -8.64 14.04
CA LYS A 212 -2.47 -8.14 12.71
C LYS A 212 -3.35 -6.94 12.34
N PRO A 213 -2.77 -5.84 11.83
CA PRO A 213 -3.54 -4.69 11.39
C PRO A 213 -4.22 -4.93 10.04
N VAL A 214 -5.33 -4.22 9.82
CA VAL A 214 -6.07 -4.14 8.56
C VAL A 214 -5.83 -2.78 7.91
N LEU A 215 -5.24 -2.78 6.72
CA LEU A 215 -5.23 -1.60 5.86
C LEU A 215 -6.38 -1.76 4.85
N ILE A 216 -7.44 -0.95 4.96
CA ILE A 216 -8.60 -1.06 4.08
C ILE A 216 -8.85 0.24 3.33
N HIS A 217 -8.92 0.16 2.01
CA HIS A 217 -9.45 1.26 1.22
C HIS A 217 -10.99 1.26 1.38
N ALA A 218 -11.46 2.11 2.29
CA ALA A 218 -12.88 2.35 2.61
C ALA A 218 -13.25 3.85 2.55
N GLY A 219 -12.41 4.68 1.90
CA GLY A 219 -12.74 6.06 1.56
C GLY A 219 -13.49 6.13 0.22
N LYS A 220 -14.13 7.26 -0.06
CA LYS A 220 -14.92 7.46 -1.29
C LYS A 220 -14.06 7.63 -2.54
N GLU A 221 -12.76 7.90 -2.38
CA GLU A 221 -11.82 8.19 -3.47
C GLU A 221 -10.48 7.46 -3.28
N PRO A 222 -9.69 7.24 -4.35
CA PRO A 222 -10.04 7.43 -5.77
C PRO A 222 -11.16 6.50 -6.26
N ASN A 223 -12.12 7.06 -7.00
CA ASN A 223 -13.26 6.38 -7.57
C ASN A 223 -13.27 6.44 -9.11
N SER A 224 -13.91 5.46 -9.74
CA SER A 224 -14.10 5.38 -11.18
C SER A 224 -15.48 4.82 -11.48
N LYS A 225 -16.13 5.36 -12.53
CA LYS A 225 -17.39 4.82 -13.06
C LYS A 225 -17.26 3.36 -13.53
N ALA A 226 -16.04 2.87 -13.72
CA ALA A 226 -15.77 1.48 -14.10
C ALA A 226 -15.86 0.49 -12.91
N TYR A 227 -15.93 0.96 -11.66
CA TYR A 227 -16.22 0.09 -10.53
C TYR A 227 -17.65 -0.43 -10.57
N LYS A 228 -17.85 -1.65 -10.08
CA LYS A 228 -19.16 -2.33 -10.08
C LYS A 228 -20.08 -1.87 -8.95
N VAL A 229 -19.59 -1.01 -8.08
CA VAL A 229 -20.26 -0.54 -6.86
C VAL A 229 -20.16 0.97 -6.76
N ASP A 230 -21.18 1.56 -6.15
CA ASP A 230 -21.19 2.98 -5.81
C ASP A 230 -20.42 3.19 -4.50
N ALA A 231 -19.20 3.73 -4.61
CA ALA A 231 -18.36 4.06 -3.46
C ALA A 231 -19.08 4.95 -2.43
N GLY A 232 -19.97 5.85 -2.88
CA GLY A 232 -20.73 6.72 -1.99
C GLY A 232 -21.65 5.95 -1.04
N LYS A 233 -22.05 4.73 -1.39
CA LYS A 233 -22.94 3.88 -0.59
C LYS A 233 -22.22 2.89 0.33
N ILE A 234 -20.98 2.51 0.00
CA ILE A 234 -20.26 1.45 0.71
C ILE A 234 -19.00 1.93 1.46
N CYS A 235 -18.62 3.20 1.27
CA CYS A 235 -17.43 3.83 1.86
C CYS A 235 -17.79 5.10 2.64
N ASP A 236 -18.94 5.10 3.32
CA ASP A 236 -19.25 6.15 4.29
C ASP A 236 -18.50 5.91 5.62
N PHE A 237 -18.10 6.98 6.31
CA PHE A 237 -17.31 6.84 7.55
C PHE A 237 -18.06 6.04 8.62
N SER A 238 -19.39 6.13 8.66
CA SER A 238 -20.26 5.39 9.59
C SER A 238 -20.12 3.87 9.45
N ILE A 239 -19.74 3.39 8.26
CA ILE A 239 -19.50 1.95 8.00
C ILE A 239 -18.24 1.48 8.73
N VAL A 240 -17.16 2.27 8.68
CA VAL A 240 -15.93 1.95 9.42
C VAL A 240 -16.13 2.16 10.93
N GLU A 241 -16.92 3.16 11.33
CA GLU A 241 -17.31 3.37 12.73
C GLU A 241 -18.04 2.14 13.29
N ASP A 242 -19.00 1.56 12.55
CA ASP A 242 -19.68 0.33 12.95
C ASP A 242 -18.70 -0.84 13.18
N VAL A 243 -17.74 -1.03 12.27
CA VAL A 243 -16.69 -2.06 12.42
C VAL A 243 -15.90 -1.85 13.71
N LEU A 244 -15.44 -0.64 13.99
CA LEU A 244 -14.67 -0.33 15.19
C LEU A 244 -15.49 -0.50 16.48
N ARG A 245 -16.81 -0.27 16.43
CA ARG A 245 -17.71 -0.55 17.56
C ARG A 245 -17.89 -2.03 17.81
N ARG A 246 -18.00 -2.84 16.75
CA ARG A 246 -18.14 -4.32 16.85
C ARG A 246 -16.83 -5.02 17.21
N TYR A 247 -15.69 -4.46 16.78
CA TYR A 247 -14.35 -5.03 16.95
C TYR A 247 -13.39 -4.01 17.59
N PRO A 248 -13.52 -3.73 18.89
CA PRO A 248 -12.77 -2.66 19.56
C PRO A 248 -11.25 -2.89 19.62
N ASP A 249 -10.80 -4.15 19.54
CA ASP A 249 -9.37 -4.50 19.53
C ASP A 249 -8.74 -4.46 18.13
N LEU A 250 -9.54 -4.20 17.08
CA LEU A 250 -9.06 -4.18 15.70
C LEU A 250 -8.25 -2.91 15.41
N ARG A 251 -7.03 -3.10 14.88
CA ARG A 251 -6.20 -2.00 14.39
C ARG A 251 -6.45 -1.77 12.90
N ILE A 252 -7.08 -0.65 12.55
CA ILE A 252 -7.41 -0.30 11.17
C ILE A 252 -6.64 0.93 10.67
N CYS A 253 -6.22 0.89 9.41
CA CYS A 253 -5.66 2.03 8.69
C CYS A 253 -6.50 2.28 7.43
N VAL A 254 -7.12 3.45 7.33
CA VAL A 254 -7.89 3.88 6.15
C VAL A 254 -7.06 4.92 5.39
N PRO A 255 -6.61 4.62 4.17
CA PRO A 255 -5.90 5.58 3.33
C PRO A 255 -6.88 6.54 2.64
N HIS A 256 -6.36 7.68 2.15
CA HIS A 256 -7.10 8.66 1.35
C HIS A 256 -8.26 9.36 2.08
N LEU A 257 -8.06 9.69 3.36
CA LEU A 257 -8.96 10.55 4.14
C LEU A 257 -8.83 12.02 3.71
#